data_AF-N1WZM0-F1
#
_entry.id   AF-N1WZM0-F1
#
_cell.length_a   1.000
_cell.length_b   1.000
_cell.length_c   1.000
_cell.angle_alpha   90.00
_cell.angle_beta   90.00
_cell.angle_gamma   90.00
#
_symmetry.space_group_name_H-M   'P 1'
#
loop_
_entity.id
_entity.type
_entity.pdbx_description
1 polymer ?
#
loop_
_entity_poly.entity_id
_entity_poly.type
_entity_poly.pdbx_seq_one_letter_code
_entity_poly.pdbx_strand_id
1 'polypeptide(L)'
;MNFEHTYELEDWEDDKVLFEKEDWVSLLKLREERARKQPSDLYAQQRFAVILNINKKYKKTLELITPLYQKNHKSGFGVQEILDALYGLGKSENDFNWKTKISILKLDSTTLELCVDFLKPKRKARNILEIYGVLIMNADYCAFNEQRLAQFLINHPEKFDIKKDSEYFLDIELKIKRK
;
A
#
# COMPACT_ATOMS: atom_id res chain seq x y z
N MET A 1 42.18 -27.43 -3.35
CA MET A 1 40.97 -26.79 -3.92
C MET A 1 40.07 -26.44 -2.75
N ASN A 2 40.02 -25.18 -2.36
CA ASN A 2 39.01 -24.66 -1.43
C ASN A 2 37.92 -24.03 -2.31
N PHE A 3 36.78 -24.70 -2.42
CA PHE A 3 35.56 -24.09 -2.92
C PHE A 3 34.72 -23.69 -1.70
N GLU A 4 35.09 -22.59 -1.04
CA GLU A 4 34.10 -21.82 -0.28
C GLU A 4 33.30 -21.02 -1.31
N HIS A 5 32.28 -21.65 -1.89
CA HIS A 5 31.21 -20.91 -2.53
C HIS A 5 30.39 -20.26 -1.43
N THR A 6 30.77 -19.04 -1.03
CA THR A 6 29.80 -18.11 -0.46
C THR A 6 28.76 -17.90 -1.55
N TYR A 7 27.59 -18.52 -1.39
CA TYR A 7 26.42 -18.14 -2.17
C TYR A 7 26.17 -16.66 -1.86
N GLU A 8 26.61 -15.77 -2.77
CA GLU A 8 26.13 -14.41 -2.81
C GLU A 8 24.64 -14.52 -3.13
N LEU A 9 23.81 -14.38 -2.10
CA LEU A 9 22.37 -14.34 -2.25
C LEU A 9 22.01 -13.25 -3.26
N GLU A 10 21.03 -13.51 -4.12
CA GLU A 10 20.56 -12.48 -5.04
C GLU A 10 19.96 -11.32 -4.23
N ASP A 11 20.06 -10.08 -4.75
CA ASP A 11 19.70 -8.88 -3.99
C ASP A 11 18.27 -8.92 -3.38
N TRP A 12 17.35 -9.69 -3.96
CA TRP A 12 15.99 -9.81 -3.43
C TRP A 12 15.86 -10.80 -2.25
N GLU A 13 16.78 -11.76 -2.08
CA GLU A 13 16.68 -12.83 -1.09
C GLU A 13 16.87 -12.32 0.33
N ASP A 14 17.91 -11.52 0.58
CA ASP A 14 18.16 -10.91 1.90
C ASP A 14 17.01 -10.01 2.34
N ASP A 15 16.47 -9.22 1.41
CA ASP A 15 15.38 -8.31 1.70
C ASP A 15 14.09 -9.07 2.04
N LYS A 16 13.79 -10.13 1.27
CA LYS A 16 12.66 -11.01 1.51
C LYS A 16 12.76 -11.69 2.87
N VAL A 17 13.92 -12.26 3.21
CA VAL A 17 14.14 -12.92 4.49
C VAL A 17 13.91 -11.97 5.66
N LEU A 18 14.44 -10.74 5.58
CA LEU A 18 14.24 -9.74 6.63
C LEU A 18 12.78 -9.28 6.72
N PHE A 19 12.09 -9.15 5.58
CA PHE A 19 10.69 -8.77 5.54
C PHE A 19 9.78 -9.85 6.15
N GLU A 20 9.98 -11.12 5.79
CA GLU A 20 9.20 -12.25 6.31
C GLU A 20 9.42 -12.45 7.82
N LYS A 21 10.60 -12.10 8.33
CA LYS A 21 10.91 -12.11 9.77
C LYS A 21 10.46 -10.85 10.50
N GLU A 22 9.90 -9.88 9.79
CA GLU A 22 9.55 -8.56 10.32
C GLU A 22 10.73 -7.84 11.01
N ASP A 23 11.97 -8.12 10.60
CA ASP A 23 13.16 -7.43 11.12
C ASP A 23 13.32 -6.08 10.43
N TRP A 24 12.44 -5.15 10.81
CA TRP A 24 12.34 -3.82 10.23
C TRP A 24 13.60 -2.97 10.44
N VAL A 25 14.35 -3.22 11.52
CA VAL A 25 15.57 -2.48 11.83
C VAL A 25 16.71 -2.91 10.93
N SER A 26 16.90 -4.21 10.72
CA SER A 26 17.92 -4.72 9.80
C SER A 26 17.54 -4.41 8.36
N LEU A 27 16.26 -4.55 8.00
CA LEU A 27 15.77 -4.20 6.66
C LEU A 27 15.99 -2.73 6.33
N LEU A 28 15.84 -1.84 7.33
CA LEU A 28 16.13 -0.42 7.17
C LEU A 28 17.60 -0.19 6.77
N LYS A 29 18.55 -0.83 7.47
CA LYS A 29 19.99 -0.69 7.19
C LYS A 29 20.33 -1.20 5.79
N LEU A 30 19.79 -2.37 5.41
CA LEU A 30 20.01 -2.96 4.09
C LEU A 30 19.53 -2.03 2.96
N ARG A 31 18.30 -1.53 3.07
CA ARG A 31 17.72 -0.65 2.04
C ARG A 31 18.37 0.73 2.01
N GLU A 32 18.82 1.26 3.15
CA GLU A 32 19.62 2.50 3.21
C GLU A 32 20.93 2.33 2.45
N GLU A 33 21.65 1.23 2.68
CA GLU A 33 22.91 0.95 1.98
C GLU A 33 22.71 0.84 0.47
N ARG A 34 21.66 0.13 0.03
CA ARG A 34 21.32 -0.04 -1.39
C ARG A 34 20.95 1.29 -2.04
N ALA A 35 20.07 2.06 -1.41
CA ALA A 35 19.70 3.39 -1.90
C ALA A 35 20.90 4.33 -2.00
N ARG A 36 21.86 4.24 -1.08
CA ARG A 36 23.12 5.01 -1.13
C ARG A 36 24.04 4.56 -2.27
N LYS A 37 24.13 3.25 -2.55
CA LYS A 37 24.92 2.72 -3.68
C LYS A 37 24.31 3.08 -5.04
N GLN A 38 22.98 3.26 -5.10
CA GLN A 38 22.24 3.49 -6.34
C GLN A 38 21.32 4.73 -6.22
N PRO A 39 21.87 5.94 -6.10
CA PRO A 39 21.10 7.16 -5.83
C PRO A 39 20.14 7.55 -6.98
N SER A 40 20.40 7.09 -8.21
CA SER A 40 19.55 7.32 -9.38
C SER A 40 18.46 6.27 -9.56
N ASP A 41 18.53 5.14 -8.86
CA ASP A 41 17.50 4.10 -8.94
C ASP A 41 16.29 4.51 -8.09
N LEU A 42 15.24 5.00 -8.77
CA LEU A 42 13.99 5.39 -8.15
C LEU A 42 13.34 4.26 -7.35
N TYR A 43 13.46 3.01 -7.79
CA TYR A 43 12.89 1.87 -7.08
C TYR A 43 13.64 1.60 -5.76
N ALA A 44 14.97 1.66 -5.78
CA ALA A 44 15.78 1.59 -4.55
C ALA A 44 15.44 2.73 -3.57
N GLN A 45 15.29 3.96 -4.07
CA GLN A 45 14.90 5.11 -3.24
C GLN A 45 13.50 4.92 -2.64
N GLN A 46 12.54 4.45 -3.44
CA GLN A 46 11.17 4.22 -2.99
C GLN A 46 11.11 3.12 -1.92
N ARG A 47 11.80 2.00 -2.12
CA ARG A 47 11.85 0.93 -1.11
C ARG A 47 12.49 1.38 0.20
N PHE A 48 13.48 2.27 0.14
CA PHE A 48 14.06 2.89 1.32
C PHE A 48 13.06 3.82 2.03
N ALA A 49 12.32 4.64 1.29
CA ALA A 49 11.23 5.45 1.82
C ALA A 49 10.14 4.62 2.51
N VAL A 50 9.75 3.48 1.93
CA VAL A 50 8.77 2.55 2.55
C VAL A 50 9.26 2.06 3.91
N ILE A 51 10.51 1.58 4.01
CA ILE A 51 11.03 1.06 5.28
C ILE A 51 11.29 2.16 6.31
N LEU A 52 11.57 3.40 5.88
CA LEU A 52 11.59 4.57 6.76
C LEU A 52 10.21 4.79 7.41
N ASN A 53 9.12 4.71 6.64
CA ASN A 53 7.76 4.84 7.17
C ASN A 53 7.40 3.72 8.15
N ILE A 54 7.72 2.46 7.84
CA ILE A 54 7.52 1.32 8.75
C ILE A 54 8.26 1.56 10.09
N ASN A 55 9.48 2.10 10.02
CA ASN A 55 10.27 2.47 11.21
C ASN A 55 9.89 3.84 11.81
N LYS A 56 8.75 4.42 11.43
CA LYS A 56 8.21 5.70 11.94
C LYS A 56 9.15 6.89 11.73
N LYS A 57 10.06 6.83 10.74
CA LYS A 57 11.00 7.89 10.38
C LYS A 57 10.40 8.86 9.35
N TYR A 58 9.15 9.28 9.58
CA TYR A 58 8.33 10.00 8.61
C TYR A 58 8.96 11.29 8.06
N LYS A 59 9.63 12.08 8.92
CA LYS A 59 10.32 13.30 8.46
C LYS A 59 11.44 12.98 7.46
N LYS A 60 12.23 11.93 7.73
CA LYS A 60 13.27 11.47 6.81
C LYS A 60 12.69 10.93 5.51
N THR A 61 11.54 10.27 5.57
CA THR A 61 10.83 9.85 4.36
C THR A 61 10.49 11.06 3.49
N LEU A 62 9.90 12.10 4.08
CA LEU A 62 9.54 13.32 3.34
C LEU A 62 10.79 14.02 2.77
N GLU A 63 11.87 14.15 3.54
CA GLU A 63 13.15 14.71 3.06
C GLU A 63 13.69 13.96 1.84
N LEU A 64 13.62 12.62 1.86
CA LEU A 64 14.09 11.76 0.78
C LEU A 64 13.20 11.82 -0.45
N ILE A 65 11.90 11.58 -0.29
CA ILE A 65 11.00 11.30 -1.40
C ILE A 65 10.48 12.57 -2.08
N THR A 66 10.33 13.68 -1.34
CA THR A 66 9.79 14.94 -1.88
C THR A 66 10.53 15.42 -3.13
N PRO A 67 11.87 15.58 -3.14
CA PRO A 67 12.57 16.03 -4.35
C PRO A 67 12.43 15.05 -5.52
N LEU A 68 12.29 13.74 -5.25
CA LEU A 68 12.08 12.72 -6.28
C LEU A 68 10.66 12.79 -6.85
N TYR A 69 9.63 12.96 -6.02
CA TYR A 69 8.27 13.25 -6.45
C TYR A 69 8.23 14.50 -7.34
N GLN A 70 8.87 15.60 -6.92
CA GLN A 70 8.84 16.84 -7.71
C GLN A 70 9.34 16.64 -9.14
N LYS A 71 10.34 15.77 -9.35
CA LYS A 71 10.88 15.41 -10.66
C LYS A 71 10.03 14.38 -11.42
N ASN A 72 9.35 13.47 -10.72
CA ASN A 72 8.72 12.27 -11.30
C ASN A 72 7.20 12.18 -11.09
N HIS A 73 6.54 13.25 -10.61
CA HIS A 73 5.12 13.25 -10.19
C HIS A 73 4.13 12.73 -11.23
N LYS A 74 4.46 12.79 -12.54
CA LYS A 74 3.58 12.33 -13.62
C LYS A 74 3.36 10.82 -13.62
N SER A 75 4.24 10.03 -13.02
CA SER A 75 4.09 8.57 -12.92
C SER A 75 3.41 8.12 -11.62
N GLY A 76 2.95 9.05 -10.77
CA GLY A 76 2.46 8.72 -9.42
C GLY A 76 3.56 8.34 -8.43
N PHE A 77 4.83 8.43 -8.83
CA PHE A 77 5.97 8.07 -7.99
C PHE A 77 5.96 8.82 -6.65
N GLY A 78 6.10 8.10 -5.54
CA GLY A 78 6.27 8.69 -4.21
C GLY A 78 4.96 9.08 -3.50
N VAL A 79 3.79 8.99 -4.16
CA VAL A 79 2.51 9.41 -3.56
C VAL A 79 2.20 8.63 -2.29
N GLN A 80 2.34 7.31 -2.33
CA GLN A 80 2.10 6.44 -1.18
C GLN A 80 3.04 6.77 -0.02
N GLU A 81 4.34 6.90 -0.29
CA GLU A 81 5.33 7.14 0.76
C GLU A 81 5.16 8.51 1.42
N ILE A 82 4.76 9.53 0.64
CA ILE A 82 4.44 10.87 1.15
C ILE A 82 3.21 10.81 2.04
N LEU A 83 2.11 10.19 1.58
CA LEU A 83 0.86 10.12 2.34
C LEU A 83 1.01 9.34 3.64
N ASP A 84 1.68 8.19 3.61
CA ASP A 84 1.98 7.41 4.81
C ASP A 84 2.80 8.22 5.83
N ALA A 85 3.78 9.01 5.35
CA ALA A 85 4.57 9.87 6.20
C ALA A 85 3.77 11.05 6.80
N LEU A 86 2.90 11.67 6.00
CA LEU A 86 2.02 12.75 6.48
C LEU A 86 1.07 12.24 7.56
N TYR A 87 0.37 11.13 7.31
CA TYR A 87 -0.53 10.53 8.30
C TYR A 87 0.21 10.07 9.55
N GLY A 88 1.41 9.51 9.41
CA GLY A 88 2.29 9.17 10.52
C GLY A 88 2.69 10.37 11.39
N LEU A 89 2.67 11.58 10.82
CA LEU A 89 2.91 12.85 11.53
C LEU A 89 1.63 13.52 12.05
N GLY A 90 0.47 12.88 11.90
CA GLY A 90 -0.83 13.48 12.24
C GLY A 90 -1.26 14.61 11.29
N LYS A 91 -0.66 14.67 10.11
CA LYS A 91 -1.01 15.62 9.04
C LYS A 91 -2.03 15.01 8.08
N SER A 92 -2.52 15.80 7.16
CA SER A 92 -3.40 15.40 6.06
C SER A 92 -2.69 15.49 4.71
N GLU A 93 -3.34 14.98 3.67
CA GLU A 93 -2.97 15.16 2.29
C GLU A 93 -2.81 16.64 1.89
N ASN A 94 -3.53 17.55 2.55
CA ASN A 94 -3.49 18.98 2.24
C ASN A 94 -2.23 19.68 2.76
N ASP A 95 -1.45 19.01 3.62
CA ASP A 95 -0.20 19.53 4.18
C ASP A 95 1.01 19.36 3.26
N PHE A 96 0.79 18.96 2.01
CA PHE A 96 1.83 18.77 1.00
C PHE A 96 1.52 19.53 -0.29
N ASN A 97 2.57 20.11 -0.88
CA ASN A 97 2.48 20.88 -2.12
C ASN A 97 2.52 19.95 -3.34
N TRP A 98 1.41 19.26 -3.60
CA TRP A 98 1.26 18.37 -4.75
C TRP A 98 1.37 19.12 -6.07
N LYS A 99 2.05 18.52 -7.06
CA LYS A 99 2.14 19.04 -8.44
C LYS A 99 0.97 18.61 -9.30
N THR A 100 0.35 17.51 -8.92
CA THR A 100 -0.84 16.94 -9.55
C THR A 100 -1.90 16.74 -8.51
N LYS A 101 -3.16 16.92 -8.89
CA LYS A 101 -4.28 16.54 -8.02
C LYS A 101 -4.21 15.02 -7.83
N ILE A 102 -4.12 14.58 -6.58
CA ILE A 102 -4.15 13.16 -6.23
C ILE A 102 -5.57 12.71 -5.88
N SER A 103 -5.92 11.49 -6.26
CA SER A 103 -7.15 10.80 -5.90
C SER A 103 -6.90 9.92 -4.67
N ILE A 104 -7.59 10.21 -3.57
CA ILE A 104 -7.50 9.46 -2.32
C ILE A 104 -8.86 8.85 -2.01
N LEU A 105 -8.90 7.53 -1.83
CA LEU A 105 -10.08 6.85 -1.33
C LEU A 105 -10.07 6.77 0.19
N LYS A 106 -11.19 7.14 0.79
CA LYS A 106 -11.50 7.01 2.22
C LYS A 106 -12.72 6.10 2.38
N LEU A 107 -12.90 5.51 3.56
CA LEU A 107 -14.07 4.65 3.81
C LEU A 107 -15.33 5.49 3.99
N ASP A 108 -15.93 5.88 2.87
CA ASP A 108 -17.12 6.72 2.77
C ASP A 108 -18.10 6.22 1.70
N SER A 109 -19.14 7.01 1.41
CA SER A 109 -20.15 6.67 0.39
C SER A 109 -19.55 6.50 -1.01
N THR A 110 -18.50 7.23 -1.36
CA THR A 110 -17.85 7.12 -2.66
C THR A 110 -17.15 5.77 -2.81
N THR A 111 -16.39 5.34 -1.80
CA THR A 111 -15.80 3.98 -1.83
C THR A 111 -16.88 2.90 -1.82
N LEU A 112 -17.96 3.08 -1.07
CA LEU A 112 -19.08 2.14 -1.05
C LEU A 112 -19.74 2.00 -2.43
N GLU A 113 -19.96 3.10 -3.14
CA GLU A 113 -20.52 3.11 -4.49
C GLU A 113 -19.60 2.41 -5.49
N LEU A 114 -18.28 2.65 -5.45
CA LEU A 114 -17.31 1.94 -6.29
C LEU A 114 -17.37 0.42 -6.08
N CYS A 115 -17.46 -0.03 -4.81
CA CYS A 115 -17.64 -1.45 -4.50
C CYS A 115 -18.96 -2.00 -5.06
N VAL A 116 -20.06 -1.26 -4.94
CA VAL A 116 -21.35 -1.64 -5.51
C VAL A 116 -21.27 -1.77 -7.03
N ASP A 117 -20.70 -0.78 -7.72
CA ASP A 117 -20.59 -0.77 -9.17
C ASP A 117 -19.71 -1.91 -9.69
N PHE A 118 -18.62 -2.21 -8.99
CA PHE A 118 -17.78 -3.37 -9.30
C PHE A 118 -18.53 -4.70 -9.15
N LEU A 119 -19.33 -4.86 -8.09
CA LEU A 119 -20.05 -6.10 -7.79
C LEU A 119 -21.33 -6.28 -8.61
N LYS A 120 -21.97 -5.19 -9.05
CA LYS A 120 -23.24 -5.19 -9.78
C LYS A 120 -23.28 -6.12 -10.99
N PRO A 121 -22.28 -6.13 -11.90
CA PRO A 121 -22.29 -7.05 -13.05
C PRO A 121 -21.85 -8.48 -12.69
N LYS A 122 -21.43 -8.78 -11.45
CA LYS A 122 -20.84 -10.07 -11.09
C LYS A 122 -21.94 -11.08 -10.72
N ARG A 123 -21.85 -12.27 -11.31
CA ARG A 123 -22.76 -13.40 -11.01
C ARG A 123 -22.44 -14.07 -9.67
N LYS A 124 -21.14 -14.25 -9.39
CA LYS A 124 -20.60 -14.87 -8.18
C LYS A 124 -20.17 -13.80 -7.18
N ALA A 125 -20.15 -14.17 -5.91
CA ALA A 125 -19.54 -13.35 -4.87
C ALA A 125 -18.05 -13.14 -5.15
N ARG A 126 -17.48 -12.08 -4.56
CA ARG A 126 -16.07 -11.72 -4.69
C ARG A 126 -15.47 -11.55 -3.32
N ASN A 127 -14.23 -11.98 -3.16
CA ASN A 127 -13.52 -11.79 -1.90
C ASN A 127 -13.03 -10.34 -1.76
N ILE A 128 -12.61 -9.98 -0.55
CA ILE A 128 -12.12 -8.64 -0.23
C ILE A 128 -10.88 -8.26 -1.06
N LEU A 129 -9.98 -9.19 -1.37
CA LEU A 129 -8.78 -8.91 -2.17
C LEU A 129 -9.14 -8.47 -3.60
N GLU A 130 -10.10 -9.15 -4.23
CA GLU A 130 -10.59 -8.78 -5.57
C GLU A 130 -11.22 -7.39 -5.57
N ILE A 131 -11.99 -7.05 -4.52
CA ILE A 131 -12.64 -5.74 -4.39
C ILE A 131 -11.58 -4.66 -4.15
N TYR A 132 -10.68 -4.87 -3.19
CA TYR A 132 -9.60 -3.94 -2.86
C TYR A 132 -8.67 -3.71 -4.05
N GLY A 133 -8.35 -4.77 -4.80
CA GLY A 133 -7.55 -4.73 -6.02
C GLY A 133 -8.12 -3.78 -7.08
N VAL A 134 -9.44 -3.63 -7.16
CA VAL A 134 -10.05 -2.64 -8.06
C VAL A 134 -9.93 -1.22 -7.51
N LEU A 135 -10.07 -1.03 -6.19
CA LEU A 135 -9.96 0.29 -5.57
C LEU A 135 -8.56 0.88 -5.73
N ILE A 136 -7.52 0.08 -5.49
CA ILE A 136 -6.12 0.53 -5.66
C ILE A 136 -5.76 0.88 -7.11
N MET A 137 -6.49 0.32 -8.09
CA MET A 137 -6.30 0.64 -9.51
C MET A 137 -7.07 1.89 -9.95
N ASN A 138 -8.02 2.38 -9.13
CA ASN A 138 -8.87 3.55 -9.44
C ASN A 138 -8.50 4.80 -8.64
N ALA A 139 -7.45 4.75 -7.83
CA ALA A 139 -7.00 5.88 -7.01
C ALA A 139 -5.48 5.88 -6.87
N ASP A 140 -4.92 7.06 -6.59
CA ASP A 140 -3.49 7.18 -6.32
C ASP A 140 -3.14 6.64 -4.93
N TYR A 141 -4.13 6.57 -4.03
CA TYR A 141 -3.95 6.06 -2.68
C TYR A 141 -5.27 5.62 -2.02
N CYS A 142 -5.22 4.54 -1.23
CA CYS A 142 -6.30 4.11 -0.34
C CYS A 142 -5.92 4.35 1.12
N ALA A 143 -6.69 5.15 1.86
CA ALA A 143 -6.45 5.46 3.27
C ALA A 143 -6.93 4.37 4.25
N PHE A 144 -7.02 3.15 3.74
CA PHE A 144 -7.46 1.95 4.44
C PHE A 144 -6.82 0.74 3.77
N ASN A 145 -6.63 -0.32 4.54
CA ASN A 145 -6.22 -1.61 4.02
C ASN A 145 -7.45 -2.52 3.80
N GLU A 146 -7.20 -3.72 3.30
CA GLU A 146 -8.17 -4.77 3.03
C GLU A 146 -9.02 -5.11 4.26
N GLN A 147 -8.39 -5.21 5.43
CA GLN A 147 -9.09 -5.54 6.68
C GLN A 147 -10.09 -4.44 7.07
N ARG A 148 -9.69 -3.17 6.98
CA ARG A 148 -10.58 -2.03 7.25
C ARG A 148 -11.68 -1.92 6.20
N LEU A 149 -11.38 -2.20 4.93
CA LEU A 149 -12.40 -2.28 3.88
C LEU A 149 -13.43 -3.37 4.20
N ALA A 150 -12.98 -4.56 4.60
CA ALA A 150 -13.86 -5.66 4.97
C ALA A 150 -14.81 -5.26 6.10
N GLN A 151 -14.26 -4.69 7.18
CA GLN A 151 -15.04 -4.19 8.32
C GLN A 151 -16.04 -3.11 7.91
N PHE A 152 -15.67 -2.23 6.97
CA PHE A 152 -16.57 -1.23 6.44
C PHE A 152 -17.73 -1.85 5.65
N LEU A 153 -17.45 -2.77 4.73
CA LEU A 153 -18.47 -3.36 3.86
C LEU A 153 -19.44 -4.28 4.61
N ILE A 154 -18.99 -5.00 5.65
CA ILE A 154 -19.89 -5.83 6.46
C ILE A 154 -20.93 -5.01 7.24
N ASN A 155 -20.66 -3.72 7.47
CA ASN A 155 -21.60 -2.80 8.11
C ASN A 155 -22.67 -2.26 7.14
N HIS A 156 -22.70 -2.77 5.90
CA HIS A 156 -23.71 -2.46 4.89
C HIS A 156 -24.54 -3.70 4.45
N PRO A 157 -25.16 -4.43 5.40
CA PRO A 157 -25.94 -5.62 5.07
C PRO A 157 -27.19 -5.30 4.22
N GLU A 158 -27.63 -4.06 4.15
CA GLU A 158 -28.70 -3.61 3.25
C GLU A 158 -28.28 -3.64 1.77
N LYS A 159 -26.98 -3.53 1.49
CA LYS A 159 -26.43 -3.54 0.12
C LYS A 159 -25.88 -4.90 -0.30
N PHE A 160 -25.39 -5.69 0.64
CA PHE A 160 -24.63 -6.91 0.34
C PHE A 160 -25.21 -8.17 0.97
N ASP A 161 -25.18 -9.25 0.19
CA ASP A 161 -25.23 -10.61 0.70
C ASP A 161 -23.80 -10.98 1.11
N ILE A 162 -23.59 -11.19 2.41
CA ILE A 162 -22.27 -11.41 3.01
C ILE A 162 -22.16 -12.88 3.39
N LYS A 163 -21.14 -13.55 2.87
CA LYS A 163 -20.72 -14.88 3.30
C LYS A 163 -19.44 -14.75 4.11
N LYS A 164 -19.44 -15.33 5.31
CA LYS A 164 -18.33 -15.27 6.27
C LYS A 164 -18.11 -16.67 6.83
N ASP A 165 -17.13 -17.38 6.28
CA ASP A 165 -16.81 -18.75 6.70
C ASP A 165 -15.85 -18.76 7.93
N SER A 166 -15.17 -17.65 8.19
CA SER A 166 -14.31 -17.46 9.37
C SER A 166 -14.25 -15.98 9.80
N GLU A 167 -13.59 -15.68 10.93
CA GLU A 167 -13.31 -14.29 11.33
C GLU A 167 -12.24 -13.59 10.48
N TYR A 168 -11.50 -14.36 9.68
CA TYR A 168 -10.44 -13.84 8.85
C TYR A 168 -11.01 -13.11 7.63
N PHE A 169 -10.56 -11.88 7.40
CA PHE A 169 -11.15 -11.01 6.39
C PHE A 169 -11.00 -11.54 4.95
N LEU A 170 -10.01 -12.39 4.70
CA LEU A 170 -9.82 -13.04 3.39
C LEU A 170 -10.92 -14.04 3.04
N ASP A 171 -11.61 -14.57 4.05
CA ASP A 171 -12.71 -15.53 3.87
C ASP A 171 -14.08 -14.83 3.73
N ILE A 172 -14.09 -13.49 3.71
CA ILE A 172 -15.31 -12.71 3.49
C ILE A 172 -15.55 -12.59 1.98
N GLU A 173 -16.70 -13.08 1.54
CA GLU A 173 -17.19 -12.91 0.17
C GLU A 173 -18.44 -12.05 0.16
N LEU A 174 -18.49 -11.09 -0.78
CA LEU A 174 -19.64 -10.21 -0.95
C LEU A 174 -20.28 -10.37 -2.32
N LYS A 175 -21.60 -10.29 -2.34
CA LYS A 175 -22.41 -10.17 -3.55
C LYS A 175 -23.41 -9.04 -3.37
N ILE A 176 -23.73 -8.33 -4.46
CA ILE A 176 -24.77 -7.30 -4.40
C ILE A 176 -26.13 -7.95 -4.13
N LYS A 177 -26.88 -7.39 -3.18
CA LYS A 177 -28.29 -7.75 -3.01
C LYS A 177 -29.07 -7.30 -4.24
N ARG A 178 -29.78 -8.24 -4.85
CA ARG A 178 -30.75 -7.92 -5.89
C ARG A 178 -32.05 -7.55 -5.21
N LYS A 179 -32.51 -6.31 -5.42
CA LYS A 179 -33.88 -5.92 -5.07
C LYS A 179 -34.87 -6.73 -5.90
#